data_AF-A0AA87TE81-F1
#
_entry.id   AF-A0AA87TE81-F1
#
_cell.length_a   1.000
_cell.length_b   1.000
_cell.length_c   1.000
_cell.angle_alpha   90.00
_cell.angle_beta   90.00
_cell.angle_gamma   90.00
#
_symmetry.space_group_name_H-M   'P 1'
#
loop_
_entity.id
_entity.type
_entity.pdbx_description
1 polymer ?
#
loop_
_entity_poly.entity_id
_entity_poly.type
_entity_poly.pdbx_seq_one_letter_code
_entity_poly.pdbx_strand_id
1 'polypeptide(L)'
;MRRNSKPLFFFFAYFLCSLSLFAVESNLVFYVDTTAKTTAEKGTSDSPFVFLEQAVAAAYDRINRQEAPVKNGKPAPVSVFLCSDVYVEEAVFLTIPIKIIGKNTPVITFGENAGFVVERTSLEIKGCSVKRSERFTEPRTVPVVYGSNASVTLNKVSITVKEGGDAVILRDSRMTCTDTSFTSEQSAQAVLVRAKKSTVSALRSTFSASGLMVLCFDFVKTQCTLTDTVCSLAAHYTGRLAELTGSTVKVRKLQCSYTSPLFEMMDAAVIADNASKVELPESVELTGFEEALVRR
;
A
#
# COMPACT_ATOMS: atom_id res chain seq x y z
N MET A 1 23.81 -18.08 70.70
CA MET A 1 23.96 -18.08 69.22
C MET A 1 22.58 -18.28 68.57
N ARG A 2 21.88 -17.20 68.21
CA ARG A 2 20.65 -17.27 67.40
C ARG A 2 21.02 -16.83 65.98
N ARG A 3 21.02 -17.78 65.04
CA ARG A 3 21.43 -17.55 63.65
C ARG A 3 20.21 -17.08 62.86
N ASN A 4 20.30 -15.85 62.35
CA ASN A 4 19.33 -15.18 61.48
C ASN A 4 19.01 -16.06 60.25
N SER A 5 17.73 -16.39 60.08
CA SER A 5 17.22 -17.15 58.93
C SER A 5 16.41 -16.25 57.99
N LYS A 6 17.07 -15.37 57.22
CA LYS A 6 16.52 -14.80 55.97
C LYS A 6 17.69 -14.45 55.04
N PRO A 7 17.92 -15.25 53.98
CA PRO A 7 17.97 -14.65 52.65
C PRO A 7 17.56 -15.63 51.53
N LEU A 8 16.37 -16.21 51.57
CA LEU A 8 15.86 -17.01 50.43
C LEU A 8 14.64 -16.40 49.73
N PHE A 9 13.91 -15.50 50.38
CA PHE A 9 12.69 -14.92 49.82
C PHE A 9 12.92 -13.77 48.81
N PHE A 10 14.11 -13.15 48.81
CA PHE A 10 14.41 -12.04 47.90
C PHE A 10 14.89 -12.48 46.51
N PHE A 11 15.44 -13.69 46.36
CA PHE A 11 15.87 -14.20 45.06
C PHE A 11 14.71 -14.74 44.21
N PHE A 12 13.65 -15.26 44.84
CA PHE A 12 12.48 -15.78 44.11
C PHE A 12 11.61 -14.66 43.52
N ALA A 13 11.55 -13.51 44.20
CA ALA A 13 10.83 -12.33 43.70
C ALA A 13 11.53 -11.66 42.51
N TYR A 14 12.88 -11.66 42.47
CA TYR A 14 13.63 -11.13 41.34
C TYR A 14 13.58 -12.04 40.11
N PHE A 15 13.48 -13.37 40.29
CA PHE A 15 13.34 -14.32 39.19
C PHE A 15 11.93 -14.31 38.57
N LEU A 16 10.91 -13.94 39.34
CA LEU A 16 9.54 -13.74 38.84
C LEU A 16 9.34 -12.37 38.18
N CYS A 17 10.06 -11.33 38.62
CA CYS A 17 10.00 -10.00 38.00
C CYS A 17 10.83 -9.86 36.70
N SER A 18 11.81 -10.74 36.45
CA SER A 18 12.54 -10.76 35.17
C SER A 18 11.77 -11.46 34.05
N LEU A 19 10.71 -12.21 34.38
CA LEU A 19 9.82 -12.87 33.40
C LEU A 19 8.63 -12.00 32.97
N SER A 20 8.35 -10.89 33.64
CA SER A 20 7.21 -9.99 33.34
C SER A 20 7.55 -8.81 32.42
N LEU A 21 8.77 -8.75 31.87
CA LEU A 21 9.21 -7.69 30.94
C LEU A 21 9.32 -8.13 29.48
N PHE A 22 8.93 -9.36 29.17
CA PHE A 22 8.70 -9.82 27.79
C PHE A 22 7.26 -10.29 27.65
N ALA A 23 6.31 -9.35 27.79
CA ALA A 23 5.09 -9.46 27.00
C ALA A 23 5.52 -9.28 25.53
N VAL A 24 6.06 -10.35 24.92
CA VAL A 24 6.08 -10.46 23.46
C VAL A 24 4.61 -10.31 23.08
N GLU A 25 4.25 -9.15 22.50
CA GLU A 25 2.97 -9.01 21.80
C GLU A 25 2.91 -10.21 20.86
N SER A 26 2.11 -11.22 21.19
CA SER A 26 2.01 -12.47 20.43
C SER A 26 1.21 -12.20 19.17
N ASN A 27 1.76 -11.37 18.28
CA ASN A 27 1.22 -11.17 16.95
C ASN A 27 1.23 -12.53 16.28
N LEU A 28 0.07 -12.97 15.80
CA LEU A 28 -0.02 -14.19 15.02
C LEU A 28 0.88 -14.03 13.79
N VAL A 29 1.78 -14.99 13.57
CA VAL A 29 2.77 -14.95 12.50
C VAL A 29 2.62 -16.16 11.59
N PHE A 30 2.64 -15.90 10.28
CA PHE A 30 2.78 -16.93 9.24
C PHE A 30 3.96 -16.66 8.34
N TYR A 31 4.51 -17.72 7.76
CA TYR A 31 5.57 -17.69 6.76
C TYR A 31 5.06 -18.28 5.44
N VAL A 32 5.42 -17.64 4.33
CA VAL A 32 5.13 -18.10 2.98
C VAL A 32 6.45 -18.26 2.22
N ASP A 33 6.67 -19.42 1.63
CA ASP A 33 7.85 -19.75 0.83
C ASP A 33 7.46 -20.79 -0.25
N THR A 34 7.32 -20.34 -1.49
CA THR A 34 7.02 -21.16 -2.68
C THR A 34 8.11 -22.17 -3.01
N THR A 35 9.31 -22.01 -2.46
CA THR A 35 10.46 -22.89 -2.74
C THR A 35 10.62 -24.00 -1.70
N ALA A 36 9.84 -23.93 -0.61
CA ALA A 36 9.94 -24.87 0.49
C ALA A 36 9.47 -26.27 0.07
N LYS A 37 10.29 -27.27 0.40
CA LYS A 37 9.98 -28.69 0.18
C LYS A 37 9.48 -29.31 1.48
N THR A 38 8.32 -28.89 1.93
CA THR A 38 7.73 -29.39 3.18
C THR A 38 6.57 -30.33 2.89
N THR A 39 6.42 -31.36 3.74
CA THR A 39 5.31 -32.32 3.65
C THR A 39 4.08 -31.86 4.43
N ALA A 40 4.24 -30.83 5.26
CA ALA A 40 3.17 -30.16 5.98
C ALA A 40 3.31 -28.66 5.78
N GLU A 41 2.18 -27.97 5.66
CA GLU A 41 2.07 -26.52 5.46
C GLU A 41 1.38 -25.93 6.68
N LYS A 42 2.17 -25.66 7.72
CA LYS A 42 1.66 -25.16 9.02
C LYS A 42 1.75 -23.64 9.15
N GLY A 43 2.37 -22.97 8.17
CA GLY A 43 2.65 -21.54 8.19
C GLY A 43 3.76 -21.15 9.18
N THR A 44 4.57 -22.08 9.68
CA THR A 44 5.71 -21.77 10.56
C THR A 44 6.99 -21.55 9.75
N SER A 45 8.07 -21.07 10.39
CA SER A 45 9.36 -20.89 9.69
C SER A 45 9.90 -22.18 9.07
N ASP A 46 9.69 -23.31 9.75
CA ASP A 46 10.22 -24.62 9.35
C ASP A 46 9.25 -25.38 8.43
N SER A 47 8.00 -24.93 8.37
CA SER A 47 6.89 -25.52 7.63
C SER A 47 6.00 -24.39 7.10
N PRO A 48 6.53 -23.55 6.18
CA PRO A 48 5.81 -22.40 5.65
C PRO A 48 4.64 -22.84 4.78
N PHE A 49 3.73 -21.91 4.51
CA PHE A 49 2.75 -22.05 3.43
C PHE A 49 3.46 -21.87 2.08
N VAL A 50 2.96 -22.53 1.04
CA VAL A 50 3.51 -22.37 -0.32
C VAL A 50 2.70 -21.36 -1.14
N PHE A 51 1.51 -20.99 -0.68
CA PHE A 51 0.67 -19.94 -1.29
C PHE A 51 0.35 -18.82 -0.29
N LEU A 52 0.27 -17.58 -0.76
CA LEU A 52 -0.12 -16.43 0.09
C LEU A 52 -1.56 -16.58 0.60
N GLU A 53 -2.42 -17.11 -0.25
CA GLU A 53 -3.84 -17.36 -0.02
C GLU A 53 -4.06 -18.30 1.16
N GLN A 54 -3.18 -19.29 1.35
CA GLN A 54 -3.20 -20.17 2.51
C GLN A 54 -2.91 -19.41 3.81
N ALA A 55 -1.94 -18.50 3.79
CA ALA A 55 -1.64 -17.65 4.95
C ALA A 55 -2.81 -16.73 5.29
N VAL A 56 -3.49 -16.17 4.28
CA VAL A 56 -4.67 -15.33 4.44
C VAL A 56 -5.85 -16.15 4.99
N ALA A 57 -6.11 -17.33 4.45
CA ALA A 57 -7.16 -18.24 4.93
C ALA A 57 -6.91 -18.67 6.38
N ALA A 58 -5.67 -19.05 6.71
CA ALA A 58 -5.28 -19.40 8.08
C ALA A 58 -5.43 -18.21 9.04
N ALA A 59 -5.10 -16.99 8.60
CA ALA A 59 -5.30 -15.78 9.39
C ALA A 59 -6.78 -15.53 9.68
N TYR A 60 -7.66 -15.72 8.68
CA TYR A 60 -9.10 -15.58 8.83
C TYR A 60 -9.65 -16.57 9.87
N ASP A 61 -9.28 -17.84 9.74
CA ASP A 61 -9.71 -18.89 10.67
C ASP A 61 -9.27 -18.60 12.11
N ARG A 62 -8.03 -18.15 12.32
CA ARG A 62 -7.50 -17.86 13.66
C ARG A 62 -8.16 -16.63 14.29
N ILE A 63 -8.42 -15.58 13.52
CA ILE A 63 -9.14 -14.41 14.02
C ILE A 63 -10.58 -14.77 14.40
N ASN A 64 -11.28 -15.56 13.56
CA ASN A 64 -12.65 -15.96 13.84
C ASN A 64 -12.78 -16.87 15.06
N ARG A 65 -11.74 -17.67 15.36
CA ARG A 65 -11.65 -18.46 16.60
C ARG A 65 -11.27 -17.63 17.83
N GLN A 66 -11.12 -16.31 17.69
CA GLN A 66 -10.67 -15.39 18.75
C GLN A 66 -9.26 -15.71 19.28
N GLU A 67 -8.43 -16.32 18.45
CA GLU A 67 -7.06 -16.70 18.81
C GLU A 67 -6.05 -15.57 18.55
N ALA A 68 -6.49 -14.47 17.94
CA ALA A 68 -5.69 -13.28 17.74
C ALA A 68 -5.81 -12.30 18.93
N PRO A 69 -4.72 -11.67 19.37
CA PRO A 69 -4.78 -10.64 20.41
C PRO A 69 -5.72 -9.50 19.98
N VAL A 70 -6.61 -9.09 20.88
CA VAL A 70 -7.52 -7.96 20.66
C VAL A 70 -6.94 -6.73 21.35
N LYS A 71 -6.76 -5.63 20.59
CA LYS A 71 -6.33 -4.33 21.11
C LYS A 71 -7.42 -3.30 20.80
N ASN A 72 -7.95 -2.64 21.82
CA ASN A 72 -9.03 -1.64 21.68
C ASN A 72 -10.27 -2.16 20.92
N GLY A 73 -10.67 -3.41 21.17
CA GLY A 73 -11.85 -4.02 20.53
C GLY A 73 -11.65 -4.42 19.07
N LYS A 74 -10.43 -4.34 18.51
CA LYS A 74 -10.11 -4.82 17.17
C LYS A 74 -8.99 -5.86 17.21
N PRO A 75 -9.03 -6.90 16.36
CA PRO A 75 -7.92 -7.85 16.24
C PRO A 75 -6.63 -7.14 15.86
N ALA A 76 -5.52 -7.54 16.45
CA ALA A 76 -4.19 -7.13 16.00
C ALA A 76 -3.93 -7.67 14.58
N PRO A 77 -3.16 -6.95 13.74
CA PRO A 77 -2.81 -7.45 12.41
C PRO A 77 -2.04 -8.76 12.48
N VAL A 78 -2.43 -9.74 11.64
CA VAL A 78 -1.67 -10.98 11.46
C VAL A 78 -0.49 -10.68 10.54
N SER A 79 0.72 -11.05 10.99
CA SER A 79 1.94 -10.83 10.23
C SER A 79 2.23 -12.02 9.31
N VAL A 80 2.43 -11.76 8.02
CA VAL A 80 2.79 -12.75 7.01
C VAL A 80 4.17 -12.39 6.46
N PHE A 81 5.16 -13.24 6.71
CA PHE A 81 6.50 -13.11 6.16
C PHE A 81 6.58 -13.81 4.80
N LEU A 82 6.78 -13.03 3.74
CA LEU A 82 7.07 -13.56 2.40
C LEU A 82 8.57 -13.83 2.30
N CYS A 83 8.95 -15.09 2.15
CA CYS A 83 10.35 -15.53 2.07
C CYS A 83 10.84 -15.74 0.63
N SER A 84 9.93 -15.83 -0.32
CA SER A 84 10.19 -15.98 -1.76
C SER A 84 9.13 -15.24 -2.58
N ASP A 85 9.34 -15.18 -3.89
CA ASP A 85 8.35 -14.65 -4.83
C ASP A 85 7.09 -15.53 -4.84
N VAL A 86 5.94 -14.87 -4.99
CA VAL A 86 4.63 -15.52 -5.01
C VAL A 86 3.85 -15.11 -6.26
N TYR A 87 3.10 -16.06 -6.80
CA TYR A 87 2.13 -15.82 -7.86
C TYR A 87 0.72 -16.03 -7.29
N VAL A 88 -0.17 -15.07 -7.54
CA VAL A 88 -1.53 -15.04 -7.01
C VAL A 88 -2.50 -14.88 -8.17
N GLU A 89 -3.21 -15.96 -8.48
CA GLU A 89 -4.10 -16.03 -9.65
C GLU A 89 -5.33 -15.13 -9.48
N GLU A 90 -5.94 -15.15 -8.29
CA GLU A 90 -7.22 -14.48 -8.01
C GLU A 90 -7.07 -13.31 -7.03
N ALA A 91 -8.10 -12.47 -6.94
CA ALA A 91 -8.10 -11.36 -5.99
C ALA A 91 -8.01 -11.84 -4.53
N VAL A 92 -7.12 -11.21 -3.75
CA VAL A 92 -6.98 -11.47 -2.32
C VAL A 92 -7.94 -10.56 -1.56
N PHE A 93 -9.07 -11.13 -1.14
CA PHE A 93 -10.07 -10.41 -0.36
C PHE A 93 -9.73 -10.40 1.13
N LEU A 94 -9.56 -9.20 1.69
CA LEU A 94 -9.17 -8.97 3.07
C LEU A 94 -10.31 -8.30 3.84
N THR A 95 -10.83 -9.02 4.83
CA THR A 95 -11.80 -8.50 5.84
C THR A 95 -11.22 -8.51 7.25
N ILE A 96 -9.97 -8.93 7.40
CA ILE A 96 -9.20 -8.96 8.64
C ILE A 96 -7.88 -8.21 8.47
N PRO A 97 -7.28 -7.68 9.55
CA PRO A 97 -6.08 -6.87 9.41
C PRO A 97 -4.87 -7.77 9.11
N ILE A 98 -4.19 -7.52 7.98
CA ILE A 98 -3.01 -8.27 7.55
C ILE A 98 -1.82 -7.33 7.40
N LYS A 99 -0.66 -7.81 7.82
CA LYS A 99 0.65 -7.17 7.61
C LYS A 99 1.56 -8.11 6.83
N ILE A 100 1.89 -7.75 5.59
CA ILE A 100 2.81 -8.50 4.73
C ILE A 100 4.21 -7.90 4.85
N ILE A 101 5.20 -8.74 5.14
CA ILE A 101 6.60 -8.35 5.35
C ILE A 101 7.48 -9.18 4.43
N GLY A 102 8.14 -8.54 3.47
CA GLY A 102 9.07 -9.19 2.57
C GLY A 102 10.44 -9.43 3.21
N LYS A 103 10.97 -10.64 3.05
CA LYS A 103 12.39 -10.95 3.24
C LYS A 103 13.11 -10.82 1.90
N ASN A 104 14.13 -9.96 1.85
CA ASN A 104 14.95 -9.74 0.65
C ASN A 104 14.18 -9.21 -0.57
N THR A 105 13.10 -8.44 -0.35
CA THR A 105 12.31 -7.79 -1.41
C THR A 105 11.64 -8.76 -2.40
N PRO A 106 10.81 -9.71 -1.92
CA PRO A 106 10.11 -10.65 -2.80
C PRO A 106 9.07 -9.93 -3.65
N VAL A 107 8.70 -10.56 -4.76
CA VAL A 107 7.71 -10.06 -5.71
C VAL A 107 6.39 -10.82 -5.53
N ILE A 108 5.30 -10.08 -5.34
CA ILE A 108 3.92 -10.58 -5.46
C ILE A 108 3.46 -10.30 -6.89
N THR A 109 3.34 -11.35 -7.69
CA THR A 109 2.83 -11.25 -9.07
C THR A 109 1.37 -11.64 -9.10
N PHE A 110 0.50 -10.73 -9.51
CA PHE A 110 -0.92 -10.99 -9.71
C PHE A 110 -1.21 -11.46 -11.13
N GLY A 111 -2.17 -12.38 -11.26
CA GLY A 111 -2.86 -12.68 -12.50
C GLY A 111 -3.70 -11.50 -13.03
N GLU A 112 -4.37 -11.71 -14.16
CA GLU A 112 -5.27 -10.72 -14.75
C GLU A 112 -6.46 -10.48 -13.83
N ASN A 113 -6.90 -9.22 -13.71
CA ASN A 113 -8.02 -8.82 -12.84
C ASN A 113 -7.85 -9.22 -11.35
N ALA A 114 -6.62 -9.48 -10.91
CA ALA A 114 -6.30 -9.81 -9.52
C ALA A 114 -5.57 -8.67 -8.81
N GLY A 115 -5.69 -8.66 -7.49
CA GLY A 115 -5.16 -7.60 -6.63
C GLY A 115 -5.62 -7.78 -5.20
N PHE A 116 -5.27 -6.84 -4.34
CA PHE A 116 -5.78 -6.78 -2.98
C PHE A 116 -7.11 -6.04 -2.94
N VAL A 117 -8.13 -6.66 -2.35
CA VAL A 117 -9.43 -6.04 -2.09
C VAL A 117 -9.61 -5.93 -0.58
N VAL A 118 -9.42 -4.73 -0.04
CA VAL A 118 -9.43 -4.45 1.40
C VAL A 118 -10.75 -3.79 1.79
N GLU A 119 -11.59 -4.52 2.51
CA GLU A 119 -12.92 -4.04 2.94
C GLU A 119 -12.97 -3.94 4.47
N ARG A 120 -13.27 -2.73 4.99
CA ARG A 120 -13.48 -2.46 6.42
C ARG A 120 -12.34 -2.92 7.34
N THR A 121 -11.13 -3.02 6.80
CA THR A 121 -9.96 -3.54 7.51
C THR A 121 -8.69 -2.80 7.11
N SER A 122 -7.53 -3.30 7.54
CA SER A 122 -6.23 -2.75 7.18
C SER A 122 -5.31 -3.73 6.46
N LEU A 123 -4.56 -3.22 5.50
CA LEU A 123 -3.45 -3.89 4.84
C LEU A 123 -2.18 -3.07 5.06
N GLU A 124 -1.16 -3.66 5.66
CA GLU A 124 0.20 -3.11 5.68
C GLU A 124 1.11 -3.97 4.81
N ILE A 125 1.85 -3.38 3.88
CA ILE A 125 2.88 -4.07 3.11
C ILE A 125 4.21 -3.36 3.33
N LYS A 126 5.24 -4.16 3.67
CA LYS A 126 6.60 -3.66 3.89
C LYS A 126 7.63 -4.47 3.13
N GLY A 127 8.48 -3.79 2.34
CA GLY A 127 9.67 -4.38 1.74
C GLY A 127 9.36 -5.47 0.70
N CYS A 128 8.35 -5.25 -0.15
CA CYS A 128 7.96 -6.16 -1.24
C CYS A 128 7.81 -5.37 -2.54
N SER A 129 7.85 -6.06 -3.67
CA SER A 129 7.32 -5.54 -4.93
C SER A 129 5.98 -6.20 -5.25
N VAL A 130 5.09 -5.46 -5.91
CA VAL A 130 3.81 -5.96 -6.43
C VAL A 130 3.79 -5.69 -7.92
N LYS A 131 3.49 -6.71 -8.72
CA LYS A 131 3.45 -6.61 -10.17
C LYS A 131 2.16 -7.20 -10.71
N ARG A 132 1.57 -6.54 -11.71
CA ARG A 132 0.51 -7.10 -12.54
C ARG A 132 0.71 -6.70 -13.99
N SER A 133 0.44 -7.63 -14.90
CA SER A 133 0.52 -7.36 -16.33
C SER A 133 -0.61 -8.08 -17.04
N GLU A 134 -1.40 -7.32 -17.79
CA GLU A 134 -2.61 -7.80 -18.46
C GLU A 134 -2.50 -7.59 -19.97
N ARG A 135 -3.40 -8.23 -20.70
CA ARG A 135 -3.61 -7.91 -22.12
C ARG A 135 -4.29 -6.55 -22.24
N PHE A 136 -3.99 -5.82 -23.31
CA PHE A 136 -4.63 -4.52 -23.57
C PHE A 136 -6.15 -4.62 -23.81
N THR A 137 -6.66 -5.83 -24.03
CA THR A 137 -8.08 -6.15 -24.21
C THR A 137 -8.82 -6.39 -22.90
N GLU A 138 -8.12 -6.55 -21.78
CA GLU A 138 -8.76 -6.81 -20.49
C GLU A 138 -9.56 -5.60 -19.98
N PRO A 139 -10.65 -5.81 -19.22
CA PRO A 139 -11.43 -4.73 -18.63
C PRO A 139 -10.58 -3.84 -17.71
N ARG A 140 -10.52 -2.55 -18.02
CA ARG A 140 -9.72 -1.56 -17.29
C ARG A 140 -10.36 -1.09 -15.97
N THR A 141 -11.01 -1.98 -15.24
CA THR A 141 -11.82 -1.64 -14.06
C THR A 141 -11.25 -2.13 -12.74
N VAL A 142 -10.40 -3.15 -12.76
CA VAL A 142 -9.88 -3.78 -11.53
C VAL A 142 -8.52 -3.20 -11.16
N PRO A 143 -8.36 -2.61 -9.96
CA PRO A 143 -7.08 -2.11 -9.50
C PRO A 143 -6.26 -3.18 -8.78
N VAL A 144 -4.95 -2.98 -8.68
CA VAL A 144 -4.08 -3.86 -7.87
C VAL A 144 -4.33 -3.67 -6.37
N VAL A 145 -4.74 -2.47 -5.96
CA VAL A 145 -5.17 -2.22 -4.58
C VAL A 145 -6.51 -1.50 -4.59
N TYR A 146 -7.55 -2.19 -4.14
CA TYR A 146 -8.86 -1.63 -3.84
C TYR A 146 -9.03 -1.48 -2.33
N GLY A 147 -9.38 -0.29 -1.85
CA GLY A 147 -9.71 -0.02 -0.46
C GLY A 147 -11.11 0.56 -0.32
N SER A 148 -11.94 -0.06 0.51
CA SER A 148 -13.29 0.42 0.84
C SER A 148 -13.48 0.39 2.36
N ASN A 149 -13.70 1.58 2.95
CA ASN A 149 -13.64 1.79 4.40
C ASN A 149 -12.37 1.22 5.06
N ALA A 150 -11.24 1.30 4.35
CA ALA A 150 -10.01 0.59 4.68
C ALA A 150 -8.86 1.52 5.07
N SER A 151 -7.81 0.92 5.65
CA SER A 151 -6.51 1.57 5.88
C SER A 151 -5.41 0.79 5.17
N VAL A 152 -4.76 1.41 4.17
CA VAL A 152 -3.66 0.82 3.42
C VAL A 152 -2.36 1.53 3.77
N THR A 153 -1.33 0.78 4.17
CA THR A 153 -0.01 1.30 4.48
C THR A 153 1.04 0.60 3.63
N LEU A 154 1.80 1.37 2.87
CA LEU A 154 2.88 0.88 2.00
C LEU A 154 4.21 1.50 2.46
N ASN A 155 5.19 0.65 2.76
CA ASN A 155 6.51 1.08 3.21
C ASN A 155 7.62 0.33 2.45
N LYS A 156 8.46 1.03 1.68
CA LYS A 156 9.47 0.39 0.83
C LYS A 156 8.82 -0.64 -0.11
N VAL A 157 7.75 -0.21 -0.78
CA VAL A 157 6.99 -1.05 -1.72
C VAL A 157 7.12 -0.47 -3.13
N SER A 158 7.29 -1.33 -4.12
CA SER A 158 7.16 -0.95 -5.54
C SER A 158 5.92 -1.60 -6.12
N ILE A 159 5.04 -0.83 -6.77
CA ILE A 159 3.87 -1.33 -7.47
C ILE A 159 4.04 -1.03 -8.96
N THR A 160 4.10 -2.08 -9.79
CA THR A 160 4.23 -1.98 -11.24
C THR A 160 3.01 -2.60 -11.93
N VAL A 161 2.30 -1.82 -12.72
CA VAL A 161 1.12 -2.26 -13.47
C VAL A 161 1.32 -2.02 -14.96
N LYS A 162 0.95 -3.00 -15.77
CA LYS A 162 0.93 -2.89 -17.23
C LYS A 162 -0.43 -3.35 -17.74
N GLU A 163 -1.12 -2.47 -18.47
CA GLU A 163 -2.53 -2.64 -18.83
C GLU A 163 -3.44 -2.81 -17.59
N GLY A 164 -4.73 -3.07 -17.82
CA GLY A 164 -5.73 -3.23 -16.76
C GLY A 164 -6.30 -1.90 -16.25
N GLY A 165 -6.78 -1.91 -15.00
CA GLY A 165 -7.36 -0.73 -14.34
C GLY A 165 -6.33 0.13 -13.60
N ASP A 166 -6.84 1.14 -12.88
CA ASP A 166 -6.05 2.04 -12.03
C ASP A 166 -5.11 1.26 -11.09
N ALA A 167 -3.95 1.81 -10.71
CA ALA A 167 -3.09 1.10 -9.75
C ALA A 167 -3.77 0.96 -8.37
N VAL A 168 -4.45 2.02 -7.92
CA VAL A 168 -5.14 2.09 -6.64
C VAL A 168 -6.50 2.77 -6.76
N ILE A 169 -7.54 2.16 -6.17
CA ILE A 169 -8.85 2.80 -5.97
C ILE A 169 -9.20 2.82 -4.47
N LEU A 170 -9.54 3.99 -3.95
CA LEU A 170 -9.93 4.20 -2.55
C LEU A 170 -11.33 4.81 -2.45
N ARG A 171 -12.17 4.21 -1.61
CA ARG A 171 -13.50 4.69 -1.24
C ARG A 171 -13.61 4.79 0.27
N ASP A 172 -13.84 5.99 0.78
CA ASP A 172 -13.98 6.24 2.22
C ASP A 172 -12.83 5.64 3.06
N SER A 173 -11.61 5.72 2.53
CA SER A 173 -10.42 4.97 3.00
C SER A 173 -9.23 5.89 3.29
N ARG A 174 -8.18 5.33 3.87
CA ARG A 174 -6.88 5.98 4.06
C ARG A 174 -5.77 5.19 3.38
N MET A 175 -4.86 5.88 2.71
CA MET A 175 -3.60 5.32 2.22
C MET A 175 -2.40 6.14 2.68
N THR A 176 -1.38 5.46 3.21
CA THR A 176 -0.09 6.05 3.56
C THR A 176 1.04 5.32 2.82
N CYS A 177 1.86 6.08 2.10
CA CYS A 177 3.01 5.61 1.35
C CYS A 177 4.29 6.24 1.92
N THR A 178 5.32 5.43 2.15
CA THR A 178 6.64 5.90 2.56
C THR A 178 7.70 5.11 1.80
N ASP A 179 8.65 5.81 1.16
CA ASP A 179 9.69 5.16 0.34
C ASP A 179 9.07 4.22 -0.71
N THR A 180 7.96 4.62 -1.33
CA THR A 180 7.14 3.76 -2.21
C THR A 180 7.16 4.27 -3.65
N SER A 181 7.20 3.37 -4.62
CA SER A 181 7.12 3.70 -6.05
C SER A 181 5.90 3.07 -6.72
N PHE A 182 5.27 3.83 -7.59
CA PHE A 182 4.20 3.38 -8.49
C PHE A 182 4.62 3.59 -9.93
N THR A 183 4.46 2.57 -10.75
CA THR A 183 4.71 2.62 -12.20
C THR A 183 3.53 2.01 -12.94
N SER A 184 2.93 2.75 -13.86
CA SER A 184 1.84 2.28 -14.70
C SER A 184 2.11 2.52 -16.17
N GLU A 185 2.03 1.47 -16.99
CA GLU A 185 2.11 1.54 -18.44
C GLU A 185 0.79 1.10 -19.06
N GLN A 186 0.11 1.98 -19.78
CA GLN A 186 -1.22 1.69 -20.35
C GLN A 186 -1.26 2.06 -21.82
N SER A 187 -1.84 1.21 -22.65
CA SER A 187 -2.16 1.52 -24.05
C SER A 187 -3.26 2.58 -24.21
N ALA A 188 -3.97 2.93 -23.14
CA ALA A 188 -5.06 3.89 -23.11
C ALA A 188 -4.86 4.93 -22.00
N GLN A 189 -5.86 5.15 -21.14
CA GLN A 189 -5.72 6.02 -19.98
C GLN A 189 -4.97 5.31 -18.85
N ALA A 190 -3.96 5.97 -18.30
CA ALA A 190 -3.26 5.58 -17.09
C ALA A 190 -3.64 6.47 -15.91
N VAL A 191 -4.39 5.92 -14.96
CA VAL A 191 -4.67 6.57 -13.67
C VAL A 191 -3.96 5.80 -12.56
N LEU A 192 -3.12 6.46 -11.77
CA LEU A 192 -2.41 5.79 -10.68
C LEU A 192 -3.31 5.63 -9.46
N VAL A 193 -3.78 6.74 -8.89
CA VAL A 193 -4.57 6.72 -7.66
C VAL A 193 -5.87 7.46 -7.86
N ARG A 194 -6.98 6.72 -7.78
CA ARG A 194 -8.32 7.28 -7.73
C ARG A 194 -8.86 7.18 -6.31
N ALA A 195 -9.23 8.31 -5.70
CA ALA A 195 -9.67 8.32 -4.31
C ALA A 195 -10.89 9.22 -4.08
N LYS A 196 -11.93 8.65 -3.46
CA LYS A 196 -13.17 9.34 -3.10
C LYS A 196 -13.37 9.34 -1.59
N LYS A 197 -13.69 10.50 -0.99
CA LYS A 197 -13.92 10.67 0.45
C LYS A 197 -12.79 10.09 1.32
N SER A 198 -11.57 10.19 0.84
CA SER A 198 -10.43 9.45 1.38
C SER A 198 -9.33 10.37 1.89
N THR A 199 -8.30 9.79 2.51
CA THR A 199 -7.06 10.49 2.84
C THR A 199 -5.88 9.76 2.21
N VAL A 200 -5.01 10.50 1.51
CA VAL A 200 -3.78 9.97 0.90
C VAL A 200 -2.59 10.75 1.45
N SER A 201 -1.53 10.05 1.86
CA SER A 201 -0.28 10.68 2.27
C SER A 201 0.91 9.96 1.65
N ALA A 202 1.78 10.69 0.96
CA ALA A 202 2.99 10.14 0.35
C ALA A 202 4.23 10.89 0.85
N LEU A 203 5.23 10.13 1.30
CA LEU A 203 6.52 10.63 1.76
C LEU A 203 7.64 9.91 1.00
N ARG A 204 8.58 10.67 0.40
CA ARG A 204 9.72 10.10 -0.35
C ARG A 204 9.27 9.04 -1.35
N SER A 205 8.30 9.39 -2.18
CA SER A 205 7.60 8.43 -3.04
C SER A 205 7.58 8.89 -4.49
N THR A 206 7.52 7.93 -5.42
CA THR A 206 7.57 8.19 -6.86
C THR A 206 6.31 7.66 -7.55
N PHE A 207 5.77 8.44 -8.49
CA PHE A 207 4.59 8.12 -9.26
C PHE A 207 4.87 8.31 -10.75
N SER A 208 5.02 7.22 -11.49
CA SER A 208 5.33 7.26 -12.92
C SER A 208 4.21 6.61 -13.71
N ALA A 209 3.73 7.27 -14.76
CA ALA A 209 2.68 6.74 -15.59
C ALA A 209 2.88 7.09 -17.07
N SER A 210 2.55 6.14 -17.94
CA SER A 210 2.57 6.31 -19.39
C SER A 210 1.30 5.80 -20.06
N GLY A 211 0.86 6.50 -21.11
CA GLY A 211 -0.27 6.09 -21.94
C GLY A 211 -0.78 7.17 -22.89
N LEU A 212 -1.97 6.96 -23.47
CA LEU A 212 -2.62 7.98 -24.30
C LEU A 212 -3.00 9.21 -23.47
N MET A 213 -3.51 8.96 -22.27
CA MET A 213 -3.81 9.97 -21.26
C MET A 213 -3.24 9.53 -19.93
N VAL A 214 -2.66 10.44 -19.16
CA VAL A 214 -2.02 10.15 -17.88
C VAL A 214 -2.59 11.05 -16.78
N LEU A 215 -2.95 10.44 -15.65
CA LEU A 215 -3.37 11.14 -14.45
C LEU A 215 -2.78 10.46 -13.20
N CYS A 216 -1.92 11.14 -12.45
CA CYS A 216 -1.39 10.52 -11.23
C CYS A 216 -2.48 10.44 -10.13
N PHE A 217 -3.27 11.50 -9.96
CA PHE A 217 -4.23 11.60 -8.85
C PHE A 217 -5.61 12.09 -9.31
N ASP A 218 -6.63 11.24 -9.17
CA ASP A 218 -8.03 11.61 -9.36
C ASP A 218 -8.76 11.63 -8.01
N PHE A 219 -9.07 12.81 -7.50
CA PHE A 219 -9.53 13.01 -6.13
C PHE A 219 -10.88 13.71 -6.03
N VAL A 220 -11.84 13.02 -5.41
CA VAL A 220 -13.16 13.55 -5.10
C VAL A 220 -13.40 13.58 -3.59
N LYS A 221 -13.53 14.78 -3.00
CA LYS A 221 -13.69 14.97 -1.54
C LYS A 221 -12.58 14.31 -0.73
N THR A 222 -11.36 14.34 -1.25
CA THR A 222 -10.21 13.64 -0.69
C THR A 222 -9.18 14.63 -0.16
N GLN A 223 -8.52 14.28 0.94
CA GLN A 223 -7.38 15.03 1.47
C GLN A 223 -6.08 14.35 1.08
N CYS A 224 -5.12 15.10 0.54
CA CYS A 224 -3.83 14.59 0.12
C CYS A 224 -2.69 15.40 0.72
N THR A 225 -1.64 14.72 1.18
CA THR A 225 -0.35 15.35 1.53
C THR A 225 0.78 14.69 0.75
N LEU A 226 1.52 15.49 -0.01
CA LEU A 226 2.70 15.04 -0.76
C LEU A 226 3.96 15.69 -0.18
N THR A 227 4.91 14.88 0.24
CA THR A 227 6.18 15.34 0.82
C THR A 227 7.34 14.63 0.16
N ASP A 228 8.25 15.38 -0.47
CA ASP A 228 9.40 14.84 -1.19
C ASP A 228 8.95 13.78 -2.22
N THR A 229 8.05 14.19 -3.11
CA THR A 229 7.41 13.31 -4.09
C THR A 229 7.94 13.60 -5.48
N VAL A 230 8.10 12.57 -6.30
CA VAL A 230 8.49 12.72 -7.72
C VAL A 230 7.39 12.13 -8.60
N CYS A 231 6.99 12.85 -9.64
CA CYS A 231 6.00 12.41 -10.61
C CYS A 231 6.57 12.49 -12.03
N SER A 232 6.30 11.48 -12.86
CA SER A 232 6.72 11.47 -14.26
C SER A 232 5.58 10.98 -15.15
N LEU A 233 5.16 11.84 -16.07
CA LEU A 233 3.97 11.66 -16.89
C LEU A 233 4.38 11.62 -18.36
N ALA A 234 4.39 10.43 -18.95
CA ALA A 234 4.67 10.23 -20.37
C ALA A 234 3.36 10.00 -21.13
N ALA A 235 2.72 11.06 -21.60
CA ALA A 235 1.41 10.97 -22.25
C ALA A 235 1.50 11.23 -23.76
N HIS A 236 0.71 10.54 -24.58
CA HIS A 236 0.58 10.93 -25.98
C HIS A 236 -0.25 12.21 -26.13
N TYR A 237 -1.40 12.31 -25.47
CA TYR A 237 -2.34 13.43 -25.67
C TYR A 237 -2.48 14.36 -24.48
N THR A 238 -2.69 13.83 -23.27
CA THR A 238 -2.97 14.66 -22.09
C THR A 238 -2.35 14.02 -20.86
N GLY A 239 -1.57 14.79 -20.10
CA GLY A 239 -0.94 14.31 -18.87
C GLY A 239 -1.11 15.33 -17.76
N ARG A 240 -1.76 14.95 -16.65
CA ARG A 240 -1.96 15.82 -15.49
C ARG A 240 -1.47 15.16 -14.22
N LEU A 241 -0.89 15.95 -13.33
CA LEU A 241 -0.56 15.50 -11.99
C LEU A 241 -1.84 15.15 -11.23
N ALA A 242 -2.82 16.05 -11.22
CA ALA A 242 -4.03 15.84 -10.43
C ALA A 242 -5.29 16.50 -11.00
N GLU A 243 -6.43 15.84 -10.79
CA GLU A 243 -7.77 16.38 -10.98
C GLU A 243 -8.55 16.32 -9.65
N LEU A 244 -9.09 17.47 -9.24
CA LEU A 244 -9.61 17.68 -7.89
C LEU A 244 -11.04 18.19 -7.90
N THR A 245 -11.94 17.49 -7.20
CA THR A 245 -13.33 17.90 -6.97
C THR A 245 -13.65 17.92 -5.47
N GLY A 246 -13.84 19.11 -4.90
CA GLY A 246 -14.04 19.31 -3.46
C GLY A 246 -12.90 18.74 -2.59
N SER A 247 -11.69 18.66 -3.11
CA SER A 247 -10.55 17.98 -2.50
C SER A 247 -9.53 18.98 -1.94
N THR A 248 -8.69 18.54 -1.01
CA THR A 248 -7.59 19.35 -0.46
C THR A 248 -6.27 18.68 -0.74
N VAL A 249 -5.33 19.36 -1.40
CA VAL A 249 -3.98 18.87 -1.65
C VAL A 249 -2.99 19.82 -1.02
N LYS A 250 -2.14 19.29 -0.13
CA LYS A 250 -1.03 20.02 0.47
C LYS A 250 0.29 19.43 0.01
N VAL A 251 1.10 20.24 -0.66
CA VAL A 251 2.42 19.83 -1.15
C VAL A 251 3.50 20.50 -0.31
N ARG A 252 4.56 19.76 0.02
CA ARG A 252 5.73 20.30 0.71
C ARG A 252 6.97 20.40 -0.18
N LYS A 253 7.18 19.39 -1.03
CA LYS A 253 8.26 19.33 -2.02
C LYS A 253 7.83 18.31 -3.08
N LEU A 254 7.84 18.73 -4.34
CA LEU A 254 7.38 17.91 -5.46
C LEU A 254 8.20 18.25 -6.70
N GLN A 255 8.62 17.22 -7.42
CA GLN A 255 9.10 17.36 -8.79
C GLN A 255 8.12 16.63 -9.70
N CYS A 256 7.63 17.28 -10.74
CA CYS A 256 6.68 16.70 -11.69
C CYS A 256 7.10 17.05 -13.11
N SER A 257 7.31 16.03 -13.94
CA SER A 257 7.62 16.21 -15.36
C SER A 257 6.53 15.63 -16.23
N TYR A 258 6.13 16.39 -17.25
CA TYR A 258 5.31 15.96 -18.35
C TYR A 258 6.15 15.86 -19.62
N THR A 259 5.94 14.79 -20.39
CA THR A 259 6.48 14.63 -21.73
C THR A 259 5.43 14.08 -22.68
N SER A 260 5.43 14.59 -23.91
CA SER A 260 4.61 14.08 -25.00
C SER A 260 5.37 14.13 -26.32
N PRO A 261 5.17 13.15 -27.22
CA PRO A 261 5.69 13.22 -28.58
C PRO A 261 4.92 14.19 -29.47
N LEU A 262 3.73 14.66 -29.06
CA LEU A 262 2.83 15.51 -29.86
C LEU A 262 2.77 16.95 -29.37
N PHE A 263 2.99 17.18 -28.07
CA PHE A 263 2.84 18.49 -27.45
C PHE A 263 4.08 18.83 -26.61
N GLU A 264 4.58 20.05 -26.77
CA GLU A 264 5.73 20.54 -25.99
C GLU A 264 5.37 20.74 -24.51
N MET A 265 4.18 21.28 -24.24
CA MET A 265 3.66 21.53 -22.90
C MET A 265 2.20 21.12 -22.79
N MET A 266 1.77 20.82 -21.56
CA MET A 266 0.37 20.66 -21.18
C MET A 266 -0.17 21.96 -20.56
N ASP A 267 -1.45 22.28 -20.78
CA ASP A 267 -2.11 23.48 -20.25
C ASP A 267 -1.92 23.66 -18.72
N ALA A 268 -2.10 22.60 -17.93
CA ALA A 268 -1.94 22.69 -16.49
C ALA A 268 -1.58 21.36 -15.82
N ALA A 269 -0.70 21.43 -14.82
CA ALA A 269 -0.37 20.27 -13.99
C ALA A 269 -1.56 19.81 -13.14
N VAL A 270 -2.32 20.76 -12.58
CA VAL A 270 -3.48 20.48 -11.71
C VAL A 270 -4.73 21.15 -12.26
N ILE A 271 -5.84 20.40 -12.31
CA ILE A 271 -7.19 20.98 -12.44
C ILE A 271 -7.91 20.82 -11.11
N ALA A 272 -8.54 21.89 -10.65
CA ALA A 272 -9.32 21.86 -9.42
C ALA A 272 -10.62 22.64 -9.56
N ASP A 273 -11.71 22.12 -8.97
CA ASP A 273 -12.93 22.90 -8.84
C ASP A 273 -12.79 24.06 -7.83
N ASN A 274 -13.76 24.98 -7.82
CA ASN A 274 -13.78 26.09 -6.86
C ASN A 274 -13.91 25.65 -5.38
N ALA A 275 -14.40 24.43 -5.13
CA ALA A 275 -14.51 23.87 -3.79
C ALA A 275 -13.19 23.26 -3.28
N SER A 276 -12.24 23.02 -4.18
CA SER A 276 -10.96 22.39 -3.85
C SER A 276 -9.93 23.39 -3.31
N LYS A 277 -9.02 22.92 -2.45
CA LYS A 277 -7.90 23.70 -1.91
C LYS A 277 -6.59 23.07 -2.35
N VAL A 278 -5.69 23.86 -2.92
CA VAL A 278 -4.40 23.39 -3.42
C VAL A 278 -3.31 24.31 -2.86
N GLU A 279 -2.42 23.74 -2.05
CA GLU A 279 -1.26 24.45 -1.48
C GLU A 279 0.01 23.97 -2.19
N LEU A 280 0.49 24.77 -3.15
CA LEU A 280 1.72 24.54 -3.92
C LEU A 280 2.78 25.59 -3.50
N PRO A 281 3.76 25.22 -2.65
CA PRO A 281 4.88 26.12 -2.30
C PRO A 281 5.88 26.27 -3.45
N GLU A 282 6.83 27.21 -3.32
CA GLU A 282 7.91 27.42 -4.30
C GLU A 282 8.82 26.19 -4.51
N SER A 283 8.88 25.27 -3.54
CA SER A 283 9.59 23.99 -3.64
C SER A 283 8.93 22.96 -4.56
N VAL A 284 7.92 23.37 -5.33
CA VAL A 284 7.27 22.57 -6.35
C VAL A 284 7.89 22.91 -7.71
N GLU A 285 8.54 21.93 -8.31
CA GLU A 285 9.15 22.02 -9.63
C GLU A 285 8.25 21.30 -10.64
N LEU A 286 7.69 22.06 -11.58
CA LEU A 286 6.84 21.55 -12.66
C LEU A 286 7.54 21.79 -13.99
N THR A 287 7.72 20.75 -14.79
CA THR A 287 8.33 20.82 -16.12
C THR A 287 7.37 20.26 -17.16
N GLY A 288 7.21 20.95 -18.29
CA GLY A 288 6.29 20.55 -19.36
C GLY A 288 4.84 21.00 -19.13
N PHE A 289 4.60 22.02 -18.30
CA PHE A 289 3.27 22.57 -18.04
C PHE A 289 3.27 24.09 -18.25
N GLU A 290 2.22 24.64 -18.87
CA GLU A 290 2.02 26.08 -19.04
C GLU A 290 1.63 26.72 -17.70
N GLU A 291 0.70 26.09 -16.98
CA GLU A 291 0.25 26.53 -15.67
C GLU A 291 0.43 25.46 -14.58
N ALA A 292 0.64 25.91 -13.35
CA ALA A 292 0.66 24.99 -12.20
C ALA A 292 -0.75 24.49 -11.84
N LEU A 293 -1.76 25.36 -11.95
CA LEU A 293 -3.12 25.10 -11.48
C LEU A 293 -4.16 25.91 -12.28
N VAL A 294 -5.14 25.20 -12.86
CA VAL A 294 -6.33 25.79 -13.48
C VAL A 294 -7.57 25.50 -12.62
N ARG A 295 -8.45 26.50 -12.50
CA ARG A 295 -9.74 26.39 -11.80
C ARG A 295 -10.88 26.18 -12.78
N ARG A 296 -11.76 25.20 -12.51
CA ARG A 296 -12.96 24.90 -13.29
C ARG A 296 -14.24 24.91 -12.46
#